data_AF-A0A7Y7NTL4-F1
#
_entry.id   AF-A0A7Y7NTL4-F1
#
_cell.length_a   1.000
_cell.length_b   1.000
_cell.length_c   1.000
_cell.angle_alpha   90.00
_cell.angle_beta   90.00
_cell.angle_gamma   90.00
#
_symmetry.space_group_name_H-M   'P 1'
#
loop_
_entity.id
_entity.type
_entity.pdbx_description
1 polymer ?
#
loop_
_entity_poly.entity_id
_entity_poly.type
_entity_poly.pdbx_seq_one_letter_code
_entity_poly.pdbx_strand_id
1 'polypeptide(L)' 'MDLTFSTLIDLIKNLSVPEKEEIKFIIERNIAEENRNAIAKNYINSNKDLKKGKLKFSGNIDELRKML' A
#
# COMPACT_ATOMS: atom_id res chain seq x y z
N MET A 1 -8.78 29.33 9.81
CA MET A 1 -7.43 28.73 9.89
C MET A 1 -7.49 27.54 8.96
N ASP A 2 -6.70 27.54 7.88
CA ASP A 2 -6.75 26.47 6.90
C ASP A 2 -6.12 25.20 7.48
N LEU A 3 -6.81 24.08 7.35
CA LEU A 3 -6.34 22.78 7.80
C LEU A 3 -5.31 22.26 6.80
N THR A 4 -4.04 22.61 7.02
CA THR A 4 -2.92 22.10 6.22
C THR A 4 -2.35 20.82 6.84
N PHE A 5 -1.57 20.06 6.07
CA PHE A 5 -0.83 18.92 6.60
C PHE A 5 0.08 19.33 7.78
N SER A 6 0.78 20.46 7.66
CA SER A 6 1.60 21.00 8.74
C SER A 6 0.78 21.31 9.99
N THR A 7 -0.40 21.92 9.84
CA THR A 7 -1.32 22.19 10.95
C THR A 7 -1.76 20.88 11.63
N LEU A 8 -2.08 19.84 10.86
CA LEU A 8 -2.45 18.53 11.38
C LEU A 8 -1.32 17.87 12.18
N ILE A 9 -0.09 17.93 11.67
CA ILE A 9 1.08 17.39 12.37
C ILE A 9 1.30 18.10 13.70
N ASP A 10 1.16 19.43 13.74
CA ASP A 10 1.35 20.20 14.97
C ASP A 10 0.23 19.93 15.98
N LEU A 11 -1.01 19.68 15.53
CA LEU A 11 -2.08 19.20 16.40
C LEU A 11 -1.75 17.84 17.02
N ILE A 12 -1.31 16.86 16.21
CA ILE A 12 -0.96 15.52 16.69
C ILE A 12 0.21 15.56 17.68
N LYS A 13 1.22 16.41 17.45
CA LYS A 13 2.36 16.59 18.36
C LYS A 13 1.92 17.07 19.75
N ASN A 14 0.84 17.83 19.86
CA ASN A 14 0.36 18.39 21.12
C ASN A 14 -0.58 17.45 21.91
N LEU A 15 -0.94 16.29 21.34
CA LEU A 15 -1.75 15.29 22.03
C LEU A 15 -0.99 14.60 23.17
N SER A 16 -1.75 14.01 24.10
CA SER A 16 -1.20 13.15 25.14
C SER A 16 -0.60 11.86 24.55
N VAL A 17 0.24 11.17 25.33
CA VAL A 17 0.86 9.91 24.89
C VAL A 17 -0.19 8.84 24.53
N PRO A 18 -1.25 8.61 25.33
CA PRO A 18 -2.29 7.62 24.97
C PRO A 18 -2.98 7.93 23.64
N GLU A 19 -3.35 9.18 23.40
CA GLU A 19 -4.00 9.61 22.14
C GLU A 19 -3.08 9.40 20.93
N LYS A 20 -1.77 9.66 21.09
CA LYS A 20 -0.78 9.40 20.04
C LYS A 20 -0.66 7.92 19.72
N GLU A 21 -0.64 7.06 20.74
CA GLU A 21 -0.59 5.60 20.54
C GLU A 21 -1.86 5.08 19.86
N GLU A 22 -3.03 5.64 20.20
CA GLU A 22 -4.29 5.29 19.53
C GLU A 22 -4.28 5.71 18.05
N ILE A 23 -3.85 6.93 17.75
CA ILE A 23 -3.72 7.41 16.36
C ILE A 23 -2.75 6.52 15.59
N LYS A 24 -1.60 6.18 16.18
CA LYS A 24 -0.62 5.28 15.57
C LYS A 24 -1.25 3.93 15.23
N PHE A 25 -1.95 3.31 16.17
CA PHE A 25 -2.64 2.03 15.95
C PHE A 25 -3.64 2.10 14.79
N ILE A 26 -4.44 3.18 14.71
CA ILE A 26 -5.42 3.38 13.64
C ILE A 26 -4.72 3.54 12.28
N ILE A 27 -3.67 4.36 12.20
CA ILE A 27 -2.93 4.60 10.96
C ILE A 27 -2.26 3.32 10.47
N GLU A 28 -1.60 2.57 11.35
CA GLU A 28 -0.96 1.29 11.01
C GLU A 28 -1.98 0.29 10.44
N ARG A 29 -3.16 0.20 11.05
CA ARG A 29 -4.25 -0.65 10.55
C ARG A 29 -4.73 -0.21 9.16
N ASN A 30 -4.92 1.09 8.94
CA ASN A 30 -5.37 1.60 7.65
C ASN A 30 -4.35 1.33 6.53
N ILE A 31 -3.05 1.57 6.80
CA ILE A 31 -1.98 1.24 5.85
C ILE A 31 -1.98 -0.25 5.52
N ALA A 32 -2.17 -1.12 6.53
CA ALA A 32 -2.26 -2.55 6.30
C ALA A 32 -3.45 -2.93 5.39
N GLU A 33 -4.61 -2.33 5.58
CA GLU A 33 -5.79 -2.54 4.73
C GLU A 33 -5.58 -2.03 3.29
N GLU A 34 -4.98 -0.84 3.12
CA GLU A 34 -4.64 -0.30 1.80
C GLU A 34 -3.70 -1.24 1.04
N ASN A 35 -2.68 -1.77 1.72
CA ASN A 35 -1.77 -2.77 1.15
C ASN A 35 -2.48 -4.07 0.77
N ARG A 36 -3.38 -4.58 1.63
CA ARG A 36 -4.20 -5.77 1.31
C ARG A 36 -5.07 -5.55 0.09
N ASN A 37 -5.70 -4.38 0.00
CA ASN A 37 -6.53 -4.01 -1.15
C ASN A 37 -5.71 -3.92 -2.44
N ALA A 38 -4.50 -3.35 -2.37
CA ALA A 38 -3.58 -3.32 -3.51
C ALA A 38 -3.19 -4.72 -3.97
N ILE A 39 -2.86 -5.63 -3.04
CA ILE A 39 -2.56 -7.04 -3.33
C ILE A 39 -3.77 -7.72 -3.98
N ALA A 40 -4.97 -7.57 -3.43
CA ALA A 40 -6.19 -8.16 -3.97
C ALA A 40 -6.50 -7.65 -5.38
N LYS A 41 -6.35 -6.35 -5.63
CA LYS A 41 -6.50 -5.74 -6.95
C LYS A 41 -5.49 -6.30 -7.95
N ASN A 42 -4.22 -6.40 -7.55
CA ASN A 42 -3.16 -6.97 -8.39
C ASN A 42 -3.45 -8.43 -8.71
N TYR A 43 -3.87 -9.23 -7.73
CA TYR A 43 -4.27 -10.63 -7.94
C TYR A 43 -5.40 -10.76 -8.97
N ILE A 44 -6.46 -9.95 -8.84
CA ILE A 44 -7.58 -9.95 -9.79
C ILE A 44 -7.10 -9.59 -11.20
N ASN A 45 -6.23 -8.59 -11.32
CA ASN A 45 -5.68 -8.16 -12.60
C ASN A 45 -4.79 -9.24 -13.23
N SER A 46 -3.86 -9.82 -12.46
CA SER A 46 -3.00 -10.92 -12.90
C SER A 46 -3.82 -12.12 -13.36
N ASN A 47 -4.88 -12.49 -12.64
CA ASN A 47 -5.79 -13.55 -13.08
C ASN A 47 -6.49 -13.24 -14.41
N LYS A 48 -6.89 -11.98 -14.64
CA LYS A 48 -7.48 -11.57 -15.93
C LYS A 48 -6.45 -11.67 -17.05
N ASP A 49 -5.21 -11.25 -16.81
CA ASP A 49 -4.14 -11.30 -17.80
C ASP A 49 -3.68 -12.72 -18.08
N LEU A 50 -3.66 -13.59 -17.07
CA LEU A 50 -3.44 -15.03 -17.23
C LEU A 50 -4.50 -15.66 -18.14
N LYS A 51 -5.79 -15.39 -17.86
CA LYS A 51 -6.91 -15.88 -18.68
C LYS A 51 -6.86 -15.36 -20.12
N LYS A 52 -6.29 -14.17 -20.34
CA LYS A 52 -6.10 -13.58 -21.67
C LYS A 52 -4.79 -14.02 -22.35
N GLY A 53 -4.01 -14.92 -21.74
CA GLY A 53 -2.72 -15.37 -22.27
C GLY A 53 -1.66 -14.27 -22.35
N LYS A 54 -1.83 -13.18 -21.60
CA LYS A 54 -0.91 -12.02 -21.62
C LYS A 54 0.30 -12.20 -20.72
N LEU A 55 0.20 -13.02 -19.68
CA LEU A 55 1.31 -13.27 -18.77
C LEU A 55 2.31 -14.24 -19.42
N LYS A 56 3.57 -13.81 -19.48
CA LYS A 56 4.71 -14.66 -19.84
C LYS A 56 5.53 -14.90 -18.60
N PHE A 57 5.88 -16.16 -18.36
CA PHE A 57 6.74 -16.58 -17.26
C PHE A 57 7.96 -17.28 -17.85
N SER A 58 9.12 -17.06 -17.25
CA SER A 58 10.31 -17.84 -17.55
C SER A 58 10.98 -18.25 -16.24
N GLY A 59 11.50 -19.48 -16.21
CA GLY A 59 12.39 -19.95 -15.15
C GLY A 59 13.86 -19.65 -15.43
N ASN A 60 14.18 -19.08 -16.59
CA ASN A 60 15.54 -18.73 -16.99
C ASN A 60 15.85 -17.28 -16.60
N ILE A 61 16.90 -17.08 -15.80
CA ILE A 61 17.31 -15.75 -15.33
C ILE A 61 17.72 -14.80 -16.47
N ASP A 62 18.33 -15.32 -17.53
CA ASP A 62 18.76 -14.53 -18.69
C ASP A 62 17.56 -14.07 -19.54
N GLU A 63 16.48 -14.87 -19.56
CA GLU A 63 15.22 -14.47 -20.20
C GLU A 63 14.46 -13.47 -19.32
N LEU A 64 14.39 -13.71 -18.01
CA LEU A 64 13.75 -12.79 -17.07
C LEU A 64 14.37 -11.39 -17.11
N ARG A 65 15.70 -11.29 -17.20
CA ARG A 65 16.41 -10.00 -17.34
C ARG A 65 16.05 -9.22 -18.59
N LYS A 66 15.60 -9.89 -19.66
CA LYS A 66 15.15 -9.22 -20.90
C LYS A 66 13.70 -8.76 -20.85
N MET A 67 12.95 -9.22 -19.84
CA MET A 67 11.52 -8.90 -19.65
C MET A 67 11.30 -7.77 -18.64
N LEU A 68 12.33 -7.39 -17.88
CA LEU A 68 12.37 -6.24 -16.96
C LEU A 68 12.86 -4.99 -17.68
#